data_AF-A0A2M9Y2X5-F1
#
_entry.id   AF-A0A2M9Y2X5-F1
#
_cell.length_a   1.000
_cell.length_b   1.000
_cell.length_c   1.000
_cell.angle_alpha   90.00
_cell.angle_beta   90.00
_cell.angle_gamma   90.00
#
_symmetry.space_group_name_H-M   'P 1'
#
loop_
_entity.id
_entity.type
_entity.pdbx_description
1 polymer ?
#
loop_
_entity_poly.entity_id
_entity_poly.type
_entity_poly.pdbx_seq_one_letter_code
_entity_poly.pdbx_strand_id
1 'polypeptide(L)'
;MEDWKTIANIPNLLTVLRVLALPFFIFALFQKEWEYQIFAFVLFALASLTDLVDGYLARKWNQQTEFGKFLDPLADKFLVIGCFVTFLFIHEPIEVWMVVLIIGRDMLITFLRYIAVRSGNSLRTTMMGKVKTAFQMGAILIILVVFMLSSGKRRAMINETYAMGKLAGYSTYEVAAQHANEFCKMVNTSDTLSFTDFFDSIASFVPYFGMLFTTFITVISGLRYIATNYQLLTFSNLKRIFYDRSNS
;
A
#
# COMPACT_ATOMS: atom_id res chain seq x y z
N MET A 1 -29.55 10.89 22.48
CA MET A 1 -28.51 10.04 23.10
C MET A 1 -28.43 8.64 22.46
N GLU A 2 -29.12 8.37 21.34
CA GLU A 2 -29.11 7.07 20.64
C GLU A 2 -28.06 6.97 19.52
N ASP A 3 -27.53 8.09 19.01
CA ASP A 3 -26.61 8.11 17.85
C ASP A 3 -25.24 7.49 18.09
N TRP A 4 -24.77 7.41 19.34
CA TRP A 4 -23.43 6.85 19.60
C TRP A 4 -23.40 5.32 19.49
N LYS A 5 -24.53 4.63 19.73
CA LYS A 5 -24.63 3.16 19.61
C LYS A 5 -24.66 2.69 18.16
N THR A 6 -25.15 3.52 17.25
CA THR A 6 -25.05 3.31 15.80
C THR A 6 -23.63 3.59 15.28
N ILE A 7 -22.82 4.39 15.98
CA ILE A 7 -21.41 4.63 15.63
C ILE A 7 -20.50 3.57 16.26
N ALA A 8 -20.76 3.13 17.49
CA ALA A 8 -19.94 2.19 18.26
C ALA A 8 -20.35 0.73 18.05
N ASN A 9 -20.24 0.24 16.82
CA ASN A 9 -20.33 -1.19 16.52
C ASN A 9 -18.93 -1.79 16.30
N ILE A 10 -18.83 -3.13 16.35
CA ILE A 10 -17.54 -3.82 16.25
C ILE A 10 -16.81 -3.47 14.94
N PRO A 11 -17.46 -3.46 13.75
CA PRO A 11 -16.81 -3.04 12.51
C PRO A 11 -16.22 -1.62 12.57
N ASN A 12 -17.01 -0.62 12.98
CA ASN A 12 -16.57 0.77 13.03
C ASN A 12 -15.42 0.97 14.04
N LEU A 13 -15.45 0.26 15.17
CA LEU A 13 -14.36 0.31 16.14
C LEU A 13 -13.06 -0.22 15.54
N LEU A 14 -13.12 -1.33 14.78
CA LEU A 14 -11.95 -1.86 14.07
C LEU A 14 -11.41 -0.87 13.03
N THR A 15 -12.30 -0.21 12.28
CA THR A 15 -11.94 0.85 11.31
C THR A 15 -11.24 2.02 12.00
N VAL A 16 -11.75 2.50 13.13
CA VAL A 16 -11.13 3.60 13.91
C VAL A 16 -9.77 3.18 14.49
N LEU A 17 -9.68 1.97 15.06
CA LEU A 17 -8.43 1.44 15.59
C LEU A 17 -7.37 1.33 14.49
N ARG A 18 -7.74 0.98 13.25
CA ARG A 18 -6.82 0.97 12.11
C ARG A 18 -6.25 2.35 11.80
N VAL A 19 -7.09 3.38 11.80
CA VAL A 19 -6.64 4.76 11.57
C VAL A 19 -5.72 5.21 12.71
N LEU A 20 -6.05 4.88 13.96
CA LEU A 20 -5.23 5.20 15.12
C LEU A 20 -3.92 4.41 15.15
N ALA A 21 -3.88 3.20 14.59
CA ALA A 21 -2.67 2.39 14.50
C ALA A 21 -1.59 3.04 13.64
N LEU A 22 -1.97 3.87 12.65
CA LEU A 22 -1.01 4.46 11.71
C LEU A 22 0.06 5.32 12.40
N PRO A 23 -0.25 6.30 13.27
CA PRO A 23 0.77 7.03 14.04
C PRO A 23 1.74 6.13 14.81
N PHE A 24 1.25 5.07 15.47
CA PHE A 24 2.10 4.12 16.20
C PHE A 24 2.99 3.30 15.26
N PHE A 25 2.44 2.90 14.11
CA PHE A 25 3.19 2.22 13.06
C PHE A 25 4.32 3.10 12.52
N ILE A 26 4.02 4.36 12.21
CA ILE A 26 5.02 5.34 11.74
C ILE A 26 6.10 5.49 12.81
N PHE A 27 5.71 5.78 14.05
CA PHE A 27 6.65 5.95 15.16
C PHE A 27 7.60 4.75 15.30
N ALA A 28 7.05 3.54 15.25
CA ALA A 28 7.82 2.30 15.38
C ALA A 28 8.81 2.10 14.22
N LEU A 29 8.47 2.48 12.99
CA LEU A 29 9.37 2.37 11.84
C LEU A 29 10.58 3.32 11.89
N PHE A 30 10.45 4.46 12.59
CA PHE A 30 11.58 5.37 12.80
C PHE A 30 12.56 4.88 13.88
N GLN A 31 12.17 3.88 14.68
CA GLN A 31 13.05 3.31 15.69
C GLN A 31 14.03 2.31 15.07
N LYS A 32 15.21 2.17 15.70
CA LYS A 32 16.29 1.32 15.20
C LYS A 32 16.27 -0.07 15.84
N GLU A 33 15.63 -0.19 16.98
CA GLU A 33 15.57 -1.38 17.82
C GLU A 33 14.64 -2.43 17.21
N TRP A 34 15.05 -3.70 17.34
CA TRP A 34 14.36 -4.84 16.75
C TRP A 34 12.91 -4.99 17.24
N GLU A 35 12.63 -4.62 18.49
CA GLU A 35 11.32 -4.70 19.14
C GLU A 35 10.29 -3.85 18.42
N TYR A 36 10.68 -2.63 18.03
CA TYR A 36 9.79 -1.72 17.30
C TYR A 36 9.54 -2.18 15.86
N GLN A 37 10.51 -2.85 15.23
CA GLN A 37 10.31 -3.43 13.89
C GLN A 37 9.29 -4.56 13.92
N ILE A 38 9.39 -5.44 14.92
CA ILE A 38 8.41 -6.51 15.14
C ILE A 38 7.05 -5.90 15.46
N PHE A 39 7.00 -4.89 16.32
CA PHE A 39 5.76 -4.19 16.63
C PHE A 39 5.13 -3.58 15.36
N ALA A 40 5.90 -2.92 14.50
CA ALA A 40 5.40 -2.36 13.24
C ALA A 40 4.86 -3.46 12.30
N PHE A 41 5.58 -4.59 12.18
CA PHE A 41 5.14 -5.73 11.39
C PHE A 41 3.82 -6.32 11.91
N VAL A 42 3.75 -6.62 13.21
CA VAL A 42 2.56 -7.20 13.84
C VAL A 42 1.38 -6.24 13.77
N LEU A 43 1.61 -4.96 14.04
CA LEU A 43 0.58 -3.93 13.99
C LEU A 43 -0.02 -3.82 12.57
N PHE A 44 0.82 -3.78 11.54
CA PHE A 44 0.36 -3.76 10.16
C PHE A 44 -0.37 -5.04 9.77
N ALA A 45 0.18 -6.22 10.12
CA ALA A 45 -0.42 -7.51 9.81
C ALA A 45 -1.82 -7.65 10.45
N LEU A 46 -1.96 -7.28 11.73
CA LEU A 46 -3.25 -7.27 12.43
C LEU A 46 -4.21 -6.23 11.83
N ALA A 47 -3.75 -5.01 11.58
CA ALA A 47 -4.55 -3.96 10.96
C ALA A 47 -5.09 -4.37 9.58
N SER A 48 -4.26 -5.06 8.79
CA SER A 48 -4.62 -5.61 7.47
C SER A 48 -5.61 -6.78 7.58
N LEU A 49 -5.41 -7.66 8.56
CA LEU A 49 -6.30 -8.80 8.77
C LEU A 49 -7.68 -8.36 9.28
N THR A 50 -7.72 -7.35 10.16
CA THR A 50 -8.98 -6.81 10.67
C THR A 50 -9.85 -6.20 9.57
N ASP A 51 -9.28 -5.68 8.48
CA ASP A 51 -10.02 -5.19 7.29
C ASP A 51 -10.74 -6.31 6.51
N LEU A 52 -10.17 -7.51 6.53
CA LEU A 52 -10.84 -8.66 5.94
C LEU A 52 -11.99 -9.12 6.84
N VAL A 53 -11.80 -9.00 8.15
CA VAL A 53 -12.73 -9.48 9.17
C VAL A 53 -13.90 -8.52 9.37
N ASP A 54 -13.69 -7.20 9.43
CA ASP A 54 -14.76 -6.21 9.64
C ASP A 54 -15.77 -6.22 8.47
N GLY A 55 -15.31 -6.31 7.23
CA GLY A 55 -16.15 -6.43 6.05
C GLY A 55 -16.91 -7.75 5.98
N TYR A 56 -16.39 -8.81 6.61
CA TYR A 56 -17.12 -10.06 6.80
C TYR A 56 -18.17 -9.94 7.92
N LEU A 57 -17.80 -9.40 9.08
CA LEU A 57 -18.69 -9.25 10.24
C LEU A 57 -19.84 -8.29 9.97
N ALA A 58 -19.58 -7.16 9.30
CA ALA A 58 -20.61 -6.20 8.92
C ALA A 58 -21.70 -6.82 8.01
N ARG A 59 -21.31 -7.71 7.10
CA ARG A 59 -22.23 -8.48 6.25
C ARG A 59 -22.95 -9.58 7.01
N LYS A 60 -22.26 -10.28 7.91
CA LYS A 60 -22.83 -11.41 8.68
C LYS A 60 -23.83 -10.96 9.74
N TRP A 61 -23.59 -9.82 10.38
CA TRP A 61 -24.40 -9.32 11.49
C TRP A 61 -25.38 -8.21 11.10
N ASN A 62 -25.49 -7.86 9.81
CA ASN A 62 -26.31 -6.74 9.32
C ASN A 62 -26.03 -5.41 10.06
N GLN A 63 -24.79 -5.22 10.52
CA GLN A 63 -24.36 -4.02 11.26
C GLN A 63 -23.72 -2.98 10.33
N GLN A 64 -24.21 -2.86 9.09
CA GLN A 64 -23.74 -1.82 8.18
C GLN A 64 -24.34 -0.48 8.58
N THR A 65 -23.47 0.50 8.81
CA THR A 65 -23.87 1.87 9.19
C THR A 65 -23.43 2.85 8.11
N GLU A 66 -24.16 3.95 7.94
CA GLU A 66 -23.78 4.99 6.96
C GLU A 66 -22.41 5.61 7.29
N PHE A 67 -22.10 5.73 8.58
CA PHE A 67 -20.77 6.16 9.05
C PHE A 67 -19.67 5.17 8.65
N GLY A 68 -19.86 3.87 8.91
CA GLY A 68 -18.90 2.82 8.53
C GLY A 68 -18.68 2.77 7.01
N LYS A 69 -19.76 2.82 6.22
CA LYS A 69 -19.67 2.85 4.74
C LYS A 69 -18.84 4.03 4.21
N PHE A 70 -18.84 5.16 4.91
CA PHE A 70 -18.02 6.31 4.57
C PHE A 70 -16.58 6.18 5.06
N LEU A 71 -16.38 5.67 6.28
CA LEU A 71 -15.07 5.59 6.92
C LEU A 71 -14.21 4.44 6.37
N ASP A 72 -14.80 3.30 6.01
CA ASP A 72 -14.08 2.10 5.58
C ASP A 72 -13.19 2.37 4.35
N PRO A 73 -13.67 3.00 3.25
CA PRO A 73 -12.83 3.29 2.09
C PRO A 73 -11.74 4.35 2.35
N LEU A 74 -11.90 5.17 3.38
CA LEU A 74 -10.88 6.11 3.83
C LEU A 74 -9.81 5.35 4.61
N ALA A 75 -10.19 4.66 5.68
CA ALA A 75 -9.29 3.96 6.58
C ALA A 75 -8.42 2.90 5.87
N ASP A 76 -9.01 2.12 4.96
CA ASP A 76 -8.30 1.14 4.10
C ASP A 76 -7.11 1.80 3.39
N LYS A 77 -7.35 2.97 2.78
CA LYS A 77 -6.31 3.70 2.06
C LYS A 77 -5.32 4.41 2.96
N PHE A 78 -5.77 4.95 4.09
CA PHE A 78 -4.92 5.70 5.01
C PHE A 78 -3.74 4.87 5.49
N LEU A 79 -3.98 3.61 5.85
CA LEU A 79 -2.92 2.70 6.31
C LEU A 79 -1.89 2.46 5.19
N VAL A 80 -2.35 2.05 4.00
CA VAL A 80 -1.48 1.73 2.86
C VAL A 80 -0.68 2.96 2.39
N ILE A 81 -1.34 4.11 2.27
CA ILE A 81 -0.70 5.39 1.93
C ILE A 81 0.35 5.75 2.97
N GLY A 82 0.00 5.67 4.25
CA GLY A 82 0.91 5.97 5.34
C GLY A 82 2.15 5.08 5.33
N CYS A 83 1.99 3.78 5.05
CA CYS A 83 3.12 2.86 4.89
C CYS A 83 4.05 3.27 3.76
N PHE A 84 3.51 3.46 2.53
CA PHE A 84 4.34 3.83 1.39
C PHE A 84 5.03 5.18 1.56
N VAL A 85 4.33 6.17 2.12
CA VAL A 85 4.91 7.48 2.41
C VAL A 85 6.04 7.35 3.43
N THR A 86 5.83 6.59 4.51
CA THR A 86 6.88 6.38 5.53
C THR A 86 8.11 5.70 4.95
N PHE A 87 7.91 4.71 4.08
CA PHE A 87 8.99 4.01 3.39
C PHE A 87 9.87 4.93 2.54
N LEU A 88 9.31 5.98 1.93
CA LEU A 88 10.11 6.97 1.19
C LEU A 88 11.13 7.70 2.07
N PHE A 89 10.86 7.86 3.36
CA PHE A 89 11.74 8.58 4.27
C PHE A 89 12.81 7.71 4.93
N ILE A 90 12.57 6.40 5.02
CA ILE A 90 13.43 5.47 5.77
C ILE A 90 14.16 4.46 4.89
N HIS A 91 13.82 4.39 3.59
CA HIS A 91 14.34 3.37 2.67
C HIS A 91 14.66 3.96 1.29
N GLU A 92 15.94 4.23 1.03
CA GLU A 92 16.43 4.80 -0.24
C GLU A 92 16.10 3.98 -1.50
N PRO A 93 16.02 2.64 -1.44
CA PRO A 93 15.56 1.83 -2.58
C PRO A 93 14.11 2.04 -3.00
N ILE A 94 13.31 2.88 -2.32
CA ILE A 94 11.91 3.11 -2.70
C ILE A 94 11.79 4.49 -3.32
N GLU A 95 11.41 4.53 -4.60
CA GLU A 95 11.39 5.78 -5.36
C GLU A 95 10.03 6.49 -5.28
N VAL A 96 10.09 7.83 -5.23
CA VAL A 96 8.91 8.70 -5.10
C VAL A 96 7.92 8.48 -6.23
N TRP A 97 8.39 8.30 -7.47
CA TRP A 97 7.50 8.11 -8.62
C TRP A 97 6.68 6.83 -8.52
N MET A 98 7.21 5.76 -7.92
CA MET A 98 6.47 4.50 -7.69
C MET A 98 5.30 4.74 -6.75
N VAL A 99 5.58 5.40 -5.62
CA VAL A 99 4.59 5.71 -4.59
C VAL A 99 3.54 6.68 -5.12
N VAL A 100 3.95 7.71 -5.85
CA VAL A 100 3.02 8.67 -6.47
C VAL A 100 2.10 7.99 -7.48
N LEU A 101 2.62 7.12 -8.35
CA LEU A 101 1.77 6.36 -9.28
C LEU A 101 0.81 5.43 -8.54
N ILE A 102 1.26 4.79 -7.47
CA ILE A 102 0.42 3.92 -6.66
C ILE A 102 -0.74 4.68 -6.03
N ILE A 103 -0.42 5.73 -5.27
CA ILE A 103 -1.41 6.53 -4.52
C ILE A 103 -2.30 7.31 -5.48
N GLY A 104 -1.70 8.01 -6.44
CA GLY A 104 -2.41 8.86 -7.39
C GLY A 104 -3.44 8.05 -8.20
N ARG A 105 -3.06 6.85 -8.67
CA ARG A 105 -4.00 5.95 -9.34
C ARG A 105 -5.13 5.57 -8.41
N ASP A 106 -4.84 5.15 -7.18
CA ASP A 106 -5.86 4.68 -6.25
C ASP A 106 -6.84 5.78 -5.83
N MET A 107 -6.37 7.01 -5.70
CA MET A 107 -7.21 8.18 -5.52
C MET A 107 -8.08 8.45 -6.75
N LEU A 108 -7.50 8.43 -7.96
CA LEU A 108 -8.21 8.63 -9.21
C LEU A 108 -9.38 7.65 -9.37
N ILE A 109 -9.13 6.34 -9.20
CA ILE A 109 -10.18 5.31 -9.38
C ILE A 109 -11.31 5.47 -8.36
N THR A 110 -11.00 5.82 -7.12
CA THR A 110 -12.05 6.05 -6.11
C THR A 110 -12.83 7.32 -6.37
N PHE A 111 -12.18 8.37 -6.84
CA PHE A 111 -12.87 9.60 -7.25
C PHE A 111 -13.81 9.35 -8.42
N LEU A 112 -13.36 8.63 -9.46
CA LEU A 112 -14.21 8.24 -10.60
C LEU A 112 -15.41 7.40 -10.16
N ARG A 113 -15.21 6.45 -9.22
CA ARG A 113 -16.29 5.65 -8.64
C ARG A 113 -17.28 6.52 -7.88
N TYR A 114 -16.79 7.45 -7.08
CA TYR A 114 -17.64 8.37 -6.32
C TYR A 114 -18.55 9.20 -7.24
N ILE A 115 -17.98 9.76 -8.31
CA ILE A 115 -18.75 10.51 -9.32
C ILE A 115 -19.80 9.63 -9.98
N ALA A 116 -19.43 8.42 -10.43
CA ALA A 116 -20.35 7.52 -11.09
C ALA A 116 -21.55 7.14 -10.21
N VAL A 117 -21.30 6.77 -8.95
CA VAL A 117 -22.36 6.43 -7.98
C VAL A 117 -23.31 7.61 -7.78
N ARG A 118 -22.76 8.82 -7.68
CA ARG A 118 -23.55 10.06 -7.56
C ARG A 118 -24.39 10.37 -8.81
N SER A 119 -24.06 9.75 -9.94
CA SER A 119 -24.80 9.88 -11.22
C SER A 119 -25.92 8.84 -11.39
N GLY A 120 -26.15 7.98 -10.39
CA GLY A 120 -27.05 6.84 -10.51
C GLY A 120 -26.46 5.67 -11.32
N ASN A 121 -25.18 5.75 -11.71
CA ASN A 121 -24.49 4.68 -12.44
C ASN A 121 -23.55 3.91 -11.49
N SER A 122 -23.59 2.59 -11.52
CA SER A 122 -22.60 1.77 -10.81
C SER A 122 -21.50 1.32 -11.75
N LEU A 123 -20.24 1.66 -11.45
CA LEU A 123 -19.10 1.15 -12.23
C LEU A 123 -18.91 -0.36 -11.98
N ARG A 124 -18.61 -1.10 -13.06
CA ARG A 124 -18.31 -2.53 -12.95
C ARG A 124 -17.04 -2.75 -12.14
N THR A 125 -17.14 -3.63 -11.14
CA THR A 125 -15.98 -4.10 -10.37
C THR A 125 -15.14 -5.05 -11.20
N THR A 126 -13.83 -4.81 -11.29
CA THR A 126 -12.89 -5.71 -11.97
C THR A 126 -12.12 -6.56 -10.95
N MET A 127 -11.89 -7.85 -11.24
CA MET A 127 -11.07 -8.72 -10.38
C MET A 127 -9.63 -8.21 -10.24
N MET A 128 -9.13 -7.47 -11.23
CA MET A 128 -7.82 -6.83 -11.19
C MET A 128 -7.70 -5.76 -10.09
N GLY A 129 -8.84 -5.26 -9.59
CA GLY A 129 -8.93 -4.41 -8.41
C GLY A 129 -8.58 -5.12 -7.10
N LYS A 130 -8.83 -6.43 -7.00
CA LYS A 130 -8.47 -7.26 -5.83
C LYS A 130 -7.03 -7.78 -5.92
N VAL A 131 -6.60 -8.13 -7.13
CA VAL A 131 -5.22 -8.57 -7.35
C VAL A 131 -4.24 -7.46 -6.99
N LYS A 132 -4.52 -6.20 -7.39
CA LYS A 132 -3.66 -5.07 -7.04
C LYS A 132 -3.47 -4.89 -5.53
N THR A 133 -4.53 -5.04 -4.73
CA THR A 133 -4.49 -4.79 -3.30
C THR A 133 -3.71 -5.90 -2.63
N ALA A 134 -3.89 -7.15 -3.06
CA ALA A 134 -3.05 -8.26 -2.62
C ALA A 134 -1.56 -8.00 -2.88
N PHE A 135 -1.20 -7.46 -4.04
CA PHE A 135 0.20 -7.10 -4.33
C PHE A 135 0.70 -5.91 -3.51
N GLN A 136 -0.10 -4.86 -3.30
CA GLN A 136 0.28 -3.73 -2.45
C GLN A 136 0.52 -4.18 -0.99
N MET A 137 -0.42 -4.95 -0.42
CA MET A 137 -0.30 -5.48 0.93
C MET A 137 0.88 -6.45 1.06
N GLY A 138 1.06 -7.32 0.06
CA GLY A 138 2.19 -8.24 0.00
C GLY A 138 3.54 -7.52 -0.06
N ALA A 139 3.65 -6.48 -0.90
CA ALA A 139 4.87 -5.67 -0.98
C ALA A 139 5.19 -4.99 0.36
N ILE A 140 4.19 -4.40 1.03
CA ILE A 140 4.39 -3.81 2.35
C ILE A 140 4.86 -4.86 3.35
N LEU A 141 4.23 -6.03 3.41
CA LEU A 141 4.63 -7.11 4.32
C LEU A 141 6.06 -7.59 4.04
N ILE A 142 6.45 -7.75 2.77
CA ILE A 142 7.81 -8.15 2.39
C ILE A 142 8.82 -7.10 2.85
N ILE A 143 8.54 -5.81 2.63
CA ILE A 143 9.41 -4.72 3.09
C ILE A 143 9.52 -4.73 4.61
N LEU A 144 8.42 -4.94 5.34
CA LEU A 144 8.43 -5.01 6.80
C LEU A 144 9.22 -6.22 7.32
N VAL A 145 9.11 -7.39 6.66
CA VAL A 145 9.92 -8.57 7.00
C VAL A 145 11.40 -8.30 6.74
N VAL A 146 11.75 -7.69 5.61
CA VAL A 146 13.12 -7.26 5.32
C VAL A 146 13.63 -6.31 6.40
N PHE A 147 12.79 -5.37 6.84
CA PHE A 147 13.13 -4.45 7.93
C PHE A 147 13.37 -5.19 9.25
N MET A 148 12.52 -6.15 9.58
CA MET A 148 12.60 -6.94 10.81
C MET A 148 13.85 -7.83 10.85
N LEU A 149 14.23 -8.42 9.71
CA LEU A 149 15.38 -9.31 9.60
C LEU A 149 16.69 -8.55 9.44
N SER A 150 16.66 -7.35 8.86
CA SER A 150 17.85 -6.54 8.64
C SER A 150 18.16 -5.67 9.86
N SER A 151 19.35 -5.87 10.43
CA SER A 151 19.84 -5.06 11.55
C SER A 151 19.82 -3.56 11.21
N GLY A 152 19.64 -2.70 12.21
CA GLY A 152 19.66 -1.24 12.00
C GLY A 152 20.93 -0.74 11.29
N LYS A 153 22.08 -1.36 11.55
CA LYS A 153 23.34 -1.08 10.85
C LYS A 153 23.29 -1.47 9.38
N ARG A 154 22.72 -2.64 9.06
CA ARG A 154 22.62 -3.12 7.68
C ARG A 154 21.68 -2.28 6.84
N ARG A 155 20.54 -1.86 7.40
CA ARG A 155 19.62 -0.92 6.72
C ARG A 155 20.30 0.41 6.40
N ALA A 156 21.07 0.94 7.36
CA ALA A 156 21.85 2.16 7.14
C ALA A 156 22.87 1.97 6.01
N MET A 157 23.57 0.83 5.96
CA MET A 157 24.52 0.50 4.88
C MET A 157 23.81 0.38 3.52
N ILE A 158 22.65 -0.28 3.44
CA ILE A 158 21.88 -0.36 2.19
C ILE A 158 21.49 1.05 1.73
N ASN A 159 20.94 1.88 2.63
CA ASN A 159 20.58 3.24 2.29
C ASN A 159 21.80 4.07 1.82
N GLU A 160 22.94 3.91 2.49
CA GLU A 160 24.19 4.56 2.10
C GLU A 160 24.66 4.11 0.70
N THR A 161 24.63 2.81 0.40
CA THR A 161 25.00 2.30 -0.93
C THR A 161 24.12 2.91 -2.03
N TYR A 162 22.82 3.01 -1.79
CA TYR A 162 21.90 3.62 -2.74
C TYR A 162 22.11 5.13 -2.87
N ALA A 163 22.37 5.83 -1.78
CA ALA A 163 22.69 7.26 -1.80
C ALA A 163 24.00 7.52 -2.57
N MET A 164 25.04 6.71 -2.32
CA MET A 164 26.32 6.79 -3.03
C MET A 164 26.18 6.47 -4.52
N GLY A 165 25.38 5.46 -4.87
CA GLY A 165 25.07 5.15 -6.27
C GLY A 165 24.42 6.32 -7.00
N LYS A 166 23.43 6.97 -6.37
CA LYS A 166 22.79 8.19 -6.92
C LYS A 166 23.78 9.33 -7.09
N LEU A 167 24.68 9.56 -6.12
CA LEU A 167 25.73 10.57 -6.20
C LEU A 167 26.73 10.29 -7.33
N ALA A 168 27.01 9.01 -7.59
CA ALA A 168 27.85 8.58 -8.70
C ALA A 168 27.13 8.59 -10.07
N GLY A 169 25.86 9.01 -10.12
CA GLY A 169 25.08 9.12 -11.36
C GLY A 169 24.33 7.86 -11.76
N TYR A 170 24.34 6.81 -10.93
CA TYR A 170 23.55 5.60 -11.16
C TYR A 170 22.10 5.82 -10.74
N SER A 171 21.18 5.27 -11.52
CA SER A 171 19.78 5.13 -11.14
C SER A 171 19.61 4.11 -10.02
N THR A 172 18.55 4.27 -9.22
CA THR A 172 18.17 3.29 -8.18
C THR A 172 17.96 1.89 -8.77
N TYR A 173 17.47 1.81 -10.02
CA TYR A 173 17.37 0.57 -10.78
C TYR A 173 18.73 -0.11 -10.96
N GLU A 174 19.75 0.63 -11.42
CA GLU A 174 21.08 0.07 -11.69
C GLU A 174 21.72 -0.46 -10.41
N VAL A 175 21.60 0.28 -9.30
CA VAL A 175 22.06 -0.18 -7.99
C VAL A 175 21.32 -1.46 -7.59
N ALA A 176 19.99 -1.48 -7.64
CA ALA A 176 19.20 -2.67 -7.31
C ALA A 176 19.55 -3.87 -8.20
N ALA A 177 19.73 -3.64 -9.50
CA ALA A 177 20.09 -4.68 -10.46
C ALA A 177 21.49 -5.24 -10.21
N GLN A 178 22.45 -4.40 -9.83
CA GLN A 178 23.78 -4.84 -9.43
C GLN A 178 23.71 -5.76 -8.21
N HIS A 179 23.00 -5.34 -7.16
CA HIS A 179 22.79 -6.15 -5.96
C HIS A 179 22.10 -7.49 -6.25
N ALA A 180 21.11 -7.51 -7.16
CA ALA A 180 20.48 -8.75 -7.62
C ALA A 180 21.47 -9.66 -8.38
N ASN A 181 22.33 -9.10 -9.21
CA ASN A 181 23.36 -9.86 -9.93
C ASN A 181 24.43 -10.42 -8.98
N GLU A 182 24.83 -9.65 -7.96
CA GLU A 182 25.74 -10.10 -6.91
C GLU A 182 25.14 -11.24 -6.10
N PHE A 183 23.86 -11.16 -5.75
CA PHE A 183 23.11 -12.26 -5.12
C PHE A 183 23.15 -13.53 -5.97
N CYS A 184 22.86 -13.46 -7.27
CA CYS A 184 22.92 -14.61 -8.16
C CYS A 184 24.31 -15.25 -8.22
N LYS A 185 25.37 -14.44 -8.24
CA LYS A 185 26.76 -14.93 -8.20
C LYS A 185 27.07 -15.62 -6.87
N MET A 186 26.65 -15.01 -5.76
CA MET A 186 26.83 -15.56 -4.41
C MET A 186 26.16 -16.93 -4.28
N VAL A 187 24.90 -17.06 -4.71
CA VAL A 187 24.15 -18.32 -4.67
C VAL A 187 24.80 -19.40 -5.54
N ASN A 188 25.36 -19.04 -6.68
CA ASN A 188 26.00 -20.01 -7.59
C ASN A 188 27.41 -20.43 -7.16
N THR A 189 28.09 -19.64 -6.32
CA THR A 189 29.50 -19.84 -5.95
C THR A 189 29.66 -20.42 -4.54
N SER A 190 28.66 -20.26 -3.67
CA SER A 190 28.78 -20.60 -2.25
C SER A 190 28.23 -22.00 -1.97
N ASP A 191 29.12 -22.95 -1.64
CA ASP A 191 28.73 -24.30 -1.22
C ASP A 191 27.99 -24.32 0.14
N THR A 192 28.20 -23.29 0.97
CA THR A 192 27.50 -23.11 2.25
C THR A 192 27.07 -21.66 2.41
N LEU A 193 25.81 -21.37 2.06
CA LEU A 193 25.23 -20.04 2.24
C LEU A 193 24.61 -19.91 3.63
N SER A 194 25.12 -18.99 4.45
CA SER A 194 24.46 -18.67 5.72
C SER A 194 23.09 -18.06 5.46
N PHE A 195 22.13 -18.41 6.33
CA PHE A 195 20.79 -17.82 6.28
C PHE A 195 20.85 -16.29 6.41
N THR A 196 21.74 -15.76 7.25
CA THR A 196 21.90 -14.30 7.42
C THR A 196 22.33 -13.62 6.12
N ASP A 197 23.31 -14.18 5.42
CA ASP A 197 23.88 -13.58 4.21
C ASP A 197 22.89 -13.63 3.04
N PHE A 198 22.10 -14.69 2.98
CA PHE A 198 20.98 -14.81 2.04
C PHE A 198 19.97 -13.68 2.23
N PHE A 199 19.47 -13.49 3.46
CA PHE A 199 18.48 -12.45 3.75
C PHE A 199 19.05 -11.05 3.59
N ASP A 200 20.30 -10.82 4.00
CA ASP A 200 20.96 -9.52 3.87
C ASP A 200 21.21 -9.12 2.42
N SER A 201 21.39 -10.11 1.53
CA SER A 201 21.52 -9.86 0.11
C SER A 201 20.15 -9.56 -0.51
N ILE A 202 19.13 -10.36 -0.21
CA ILE A 202 17.74 -10.12 -0.66
C ILE A 202 17.22 -8.76 -0.22
N ALA A 203 17.49 -8.37 1.04
CA ALA A 203 17.11 -7.09 1.61
C ALA A 203 17.60 -5.89 0.78
N SER A 204 18.75 -6.05 0.09
CA SER A 204 19.37 -4.97 -0.65
C SER A 204 18.71 -4.66 -1.99
N PHE A 205 17.93 -5.56 -2.60
CA PHE A 205 17.31 -5.32 -3.91
C PHE A 205 15.82 -5.64 -3.99
N VAL A 206 15.31 -6.59 -3.21
CA VAL A 206 13.91 -7.02 -3.28
C VAL A 206 12.89 -5.92 -3.00
N PRO A 207 13.09 -5.00 -2.03
CA PRO A 207 12.17 -3.89 -1.82
C PRO A 207 11.95 -3.05 -3.09
N TYR A 208 13.02 -2.73 -3.82
CA TYR A 208 12.94 -1.96 -5.06
C TYR A 208 12.13 -2.71 -6.13
N PHE A 209 12.50 -3.96 -6.43
CA PHE A 209 11.80 -4.73 -7.48
C PHE A 209 10.36 -5.08 -7.09
N GLY A 210 10.09 -5.35 -5.81
CA GLY A 210 8.75 -5.58 -5.28
C GLY A 210 7.86 -4.34 -5.45
N MET A 211 8.40 -3.15 -5.17
CA MET A 211 7.70 -1.88 -5.41
C MET A 211 7.50 -1.61 -6.90
N LEU A 212 8.51 -1.84 -7.74
CA LEU A 212 8.42 -1.69 -9.19
C LEU A 212 7.31 -2.58 -9.77
N PHE A 213 7.30 -3.86 -9.40
CA PHE A 213 6.31 -4.83 -9.85
C PHE A 213 4.90 -4.47 -9.38
N THR A 214 4.77 -4.07 -8.11
CA THR A 214 3.49 -3.60 -7.55
C THR A 214 2.98 -2.36 -8.26
N THR A 215 3.85 -1.42 -8.60
CA THR A 215 3.53 -0.21 -9.36
C THR A 215 3.02 -0.57 -10.75
N PHE A 216 3.70 -1.48 -11.44
CA PHE A 216 3.29 -1.94 -12.77
C PHE A 216 1.90 -2.58 -12.78
N ILE A 217 1.65 -3.54 -11.86
CA ILE A 217 0.33 -4.17 -11.69
C ILE A 217 -0.73 -3.11 -11.38
N THR A 218 -0.36 -2.13 -10.57
CA THR A 218 -1.26 -1.07 -10.14
C THR A 218 -1.68 -0.19 -11.33
N VAL A 219 -0.73 0.23 -12.16
CA VAL A 219 -1.02 1.02 -13.36
C VAL A 219 -1.90 0.23 -14.34
N ILE A 220 -1.56 -1.03 -14.63
CA ILE A 220 -2.37 -1.88 -15.54
C ILE A 220 -3.78 -2.07 -15.01
N SER A 221 -3.92 -2.36 -13.72
CA SER A 221 -5.22 -2.47 -13.05
C SER A 221 -6.06 -1.21 -13.22
N GLY A 222 -5.44 -0.03 -13.08
CA GLY A 222 -6.09 1.27 -13.27
C GLY A 222 -6.54 1.51 -14.71
N LEU A 223 -5.64 1.31 -15.67
CA LEU A 223 -5.93 1.48 -17.10
C LEU A 223 -7.06 0.56 -17.55
N ARG A 224 -7.04 -0.72 -17.14
CA ARG A 224 -8.11 -1.67 -17.44
C ARG A 224 -9.44 -1.25 -16.83
N TYR A 225 -9.43 -0.70 -15.61
CA TYR A 225 -10.64 -0.21 -14.96
C TYR A 225 -11.28 0.94 -15.75
N ILE A 226 -10.46 1.91 -16.18
CA ILE A 226 -10.91 3.04 -16.99
C ILE A 226 -11.43 2.54 -18.33
N ALA A 227 -10.70 1.67 -19.02
CA ALA A 227 -11.12 1.11 -20.32
C ALA A 227 -12.46 0.34 -20.23
N THR A 228 -12.63 -0.46 -19.18
CA THR A 228 -13.87 -1.24 -18.95
C THR A 228 -15.08 -0.33 -18.69
N ASN A 229 -14.85 0.87 -18.15
CA ASN A 229 -15.90 1.80 -17.74
C ASN A 229 -15.94 3.08 -18.60
N TYR A 230 -15.23 3.13 -19.73
CA TYR A 230 -15.04 4.34 -20.52
C TYR A 230 -16.37 4.97 -20.99
N GLN A 231 -17.36 4.14 -21.33
CA GLN A 231 -18.69 4.59 -21.75
C GLN A 231 -19.47 5.30 -20.62
N LEU A 232 -19.19 5.00 -19.37
CA LEU A 232 -19.81 5.66 -18.21
C LEU A 232 -19.07 6.93 -17.80
N LEU A 233 -17.81 7.06 -18.20
CA LEU A 233 -16.91 8.15 -17.83
C LEU A 233 -16.80 9.26 -18.90
N THR A 234 -17.67 9.23 -19.92
CA THR A 234 -17.64 10.20 -21.02
C THR A 234 -18.01 11.60 -20.54
N PHE A 235 -17.38 12.63 -21.13
CA PHE A 235 -17.57 14.04 -20.72
C PHE A 235 -19.03 14.51 -20.79
N SER A 236 -19.82 13.97 -21.71
CA SER A 236 -21.27 14.24 -21.81
C SER A 236 -22.04 13.77 -20.57
N ASN A 237 -21.76 12.57 -20.09
CA ASN A 237 -22.33 12.02 -18.86
C ASN A 237 -21.84 12.79 -17.64
N LEU A 238 -20.55 13.17 -17.61
CA LEU A 238 -19.99 13.97 -16.53
C LEU A 238 -20.60 15.38 -16.44
N LYS A 239 -20.81 16.05 -17.58
CA LYS A 239 -21.40 17.39 -17.64
C LYS A 239 -22.83 17.41 -17.09
N ARG A 240 -23.62 16.38 -17.38
CA ARG A 240 -25.00 16.26 -16.85
C ARG A 240 -25.04 16.25 -15.32
N ILE A 241 -24.05 15.65 -14.65
CA ILE A 241 -23.93 15.58 -13.18
C ILE A 241 -23.74 16.96 -12.55
N PHE A 242 -22.92 17.81 -13.17
CA PHE A 242 -22.57 19.12 -12.62
C PHE A 242 -23.56 20.21 -13.02
N TYR A 243 -24.25 20.05 -14.16
CA TYR A 243 -25.13 21.10 -14.72
C TYR A 243 -26.62 20.95 -14.34
N ASP A 244 -27.16 19.73 -14.15
CA ASP A 244 -28.57 19.52 -13.76
C ASP A 244 -28.90 20.03 -12.34
N ARG A 245 -27.88 20.44 -11.56
CA ARG A 245 -28.06 21.07 -10.24
C ARG A 245 -28.30 22.57 -10.27
N SER A 246 -28.19 23.24 -11.42
CA SER A 246 -28.44 24.68 -11.50
C SER A 246 -29.92 25.05 -11.64
N ASN A 247 -30.82 24.06 -11.84
CA ASN A 247 -32.25 24.26 -12.11
C ASN A 247 -33.19 23.51 -11.14
N SER A 248 -32.74 23.12 -9.95
CA SER A 248 -33.58 22.51 -8.90
C SER A 248 -33.32 23.15 -7.54
#